data_AF-A0AAD7QQ60-F1
#
_entry.id   AF-A0AAD7QQ60-F1
#
_cell.length_a   1.000
_cell.length_b   1.000
_cell.length_c   1.000
_cell.angle_alpha   90.00
_cell.angle_beta   90.00
_cell.angle_gamma   90.00
#
_symmetry.space_group_name_H-M   'P 1'
#
loop_
_entity.id
_entity.type
_entity.pdbx_description
1 polymer ?
#
loop_
_entity_poly.entity_id
_entity_poly.type
_entity_poly.pdbx_seq_one_letter_code
_entity_poly.pdbx_strand_id
1 'polypeptide(L)'
;MPDPSQLGSGDTQPQIDKQELAFYEKIKKDLRDLLSKKKSIDKSLAAVEDYIYRYEGAYLEDTLNGNIIKGFDNYLKGSGSGAGGHGSASNALRRKGTYTDNDRLFSLSSATYLKVCYEV
;
A
#
# COMPACT_ATOMS: atom_id res chain seq x y z
N MET A 1 -70.26 -21.09 37.43
CA MET A 1 -69.27 -21.23 36.33
C MET A 1 -68.63 -19.86 36.10
N PRO A 2 -67.29 -19.75 36.11
CA PRO A 2 -66.60 -18.50 35.78
C PRO A 2 -66.48 -18.30 34.26
N ASP A 3 -66.53 -17.05 33.83
CA ASP A 3 -66.52 -16.56 32.44
C ASP A 3 -65.14 -16.76 31.77
N PRO A 4 -65.05 -17.38 30.56
CA PRO A 4 -63.79 -17.63 29.85
C PRO A 4 -63.13 -16.39 29.22
N SER A 5 -63.64 -15.18 29.44
CA SER A 5 -63.19 -13.96 28.75
C SER A 5 -61.93 -13.28 29.34
N GLN A 6 -61.20 -13.90 30.28
CA GLN A 6 -60.00 -13.32 30.90
C GLN A 6 -58.67 -14.00 30.50
N LEU A 7 -58.49 -14.36 29.23
CA LEU A 7 -57.13 -14.48 28.69
C LEU A 7 -56.63 -13.08 28.32
N GLY A 8 -55.99 -12.42 29.29
CA GLY A 8 -55.12 -11.29 29.02
C GLY A 8 -53.99 -11.74 28.12
N SER A 9 -54.07 -11.37 26.84
CA SER A 9 -52.94 -11.37 25.91
C SER A 9 -51.90 -10.36 26.41
N GLY A 10 -51.07 -10.83 27.34
CA GLY A 10 -49.77 -10.23 27.60
C GLY A 10 -48.91 -10.44 26.37
N ASP A 11 -49.06 -9.57 25.37
CA ASP A 11 -48.06 -9.37 24.34
C ASP A 11 -46.79 -8.91 25.05
N THR A 12 -45.93 -9.89 25.39
CA THR A 12 -44.54 -9.61 25.71
C THR A 12 -43.86 -9.25 24.39
N GLN A 13 -44.19 -8.07 23.86
CA GLN A 13 -43.32 -7.36 22.93
C GLN A 13 -41.94 -7.32 23.59
N PRO A 14 -40.85 -7.76 22.92
CA PRO A 14 -39.52 -7.54 23.45
C PRO A 14 -39.34 -6.03 23.58
N GLN A 15 -39.46 -5.51 24.81
CA GLN A 15 -39.09 -4.15 25.13
C GLN A 15 -37.57 -4.09 25.00
N ILE A 16 -37.10 -3.89 23.77
CA ILE A 16 -35.70 -3.59 23.50
C ILE A 16 -35.41 -2.33 24.31
N ASP A 17 -34.54 -2.48 25.29
CA ASP A 17 -34.31 -1.40 26.24
C ASP A 17 -33.81 -0.18 25.47
N LYS A 18 -34.34 1.01 25.76
CA LYS A 18 -34.03 2.24 25.01
C LYS A 18 -32.51 2.52 25.01
N GLN A 19 -31.81 2.02 26.03
CA GLN A 19 -30.36 2.02 26.14
C GLN A 19 -29.68 1.10 25.12
N GLU A 20 -30.22 -0.10 24.88
CA GLU A 20 -29.69 -1.05 23.88
C GLU A 20 -29.86 -0.52 22.45
N LEU A 21 -30.98 0.13 22.14
CA LEU A 21 -31.20 0.80 20.85
C LEU A 21 -30.20 1.94 20.62
N ALA A 22 -29.94 2.74 21.65
CA ALA A 22 -28.95 3.83 21.57
C ALA A 22 -27.52 3.30 21.37
N PHE A 23 -27.18 2.19 22.05
CA PHE A 23 -25.89 1.51 21.88
C PHE A 23 -25.73 0.92 20.48
N TYR A 24 -26.77 0.29 19.95
CA TYR A 24 -26.79 -0.23 18.58
C TYR A 24 -26.57 0.88 17.54
N GLU A 25 -27.29 1.99 17.65
CA GLU A 25 -27.12 3.12 16.72
C GLU A 25 -25.72 3.76 16.85
N LYS A 26 -25.14 3.81 18.05
CA LYS A 26 -23.74 4.22 18.24
C LYS A 26 -22.77 3.29 17.51
N ILE A 27 -22.86 1.98 17.71
CA ILE A 27 -22.00 1.00 17.02
C ILE A 27 -22.15 1.10 15.50
N LYS A 28 -23.38 1.26 15.02
CA LYS A 28 -23.68 1.39 13.60
C LYS A 28 -23.08 2.67 13.00
N LYS A 29 -23.04 3.75 13.76
CA LYS A 29 -22.34 4.98 13.37
C LYS A 29 -20.83 4.77 13.36
N ASP A 30 -20.26 4.23 14.44
CA ASP A 30 -18.83 3.95 14.57
C ASP A 30 -18.35 3.04 13.42
N LEU A 31 -19.14 2.04 13.03
CA LEU A 31 -18.86 1.15 11.90
C LEU A 31 -18.80 1.92 10.58
N ARG A 32 -19.75 2.83 10.32
CA ARG A 32 -19.75 3.66 9.10
C ARG A 32 -18.54 4.58 9.04
N ASP A 33 -18.18 5.18 10.17
CA ASP A 33 -17.03 6.06 10.28
C ASP A 33 -15.72 5.28 10.05
N LEU A 34 -15.60 4.09 10.62
CA LEU A 34 -14.48 3.18 10.38
C LEU A 34 -14.39 2.75 8.91
N LEU A 35 -15.51 2.44 8.27
CA LEU A 35 -15.54 2.04 6.86
C LEU A 35 -15.14 3.20 5.94
N SER A 36 -15.61 4.42 6.23
CA SER A 36 -15.20 5.63 5.54
C SER A 36 -13.70 5.91 5.71
N LYS A 37 -13.20 5.78 6.94
CA LYS A 37 -11.78 5.94 7.26
C LYS A 37 -10.92 4.91 6.53
N LYS A 38 -11.34 3.63 6.51
CA LYS A 38 -10.67 2.57 5.74
C LYS A 38 -10.55 2.96 4.28
N LYS A 39 -11.67 3.37 3.65
CA LYS A 39 -11.69 3.80 2.25
C LYS A 39 -10.76 5.00 2.00
N SER A 40 -10.68 5.95 2.93
CA SER A 40 -9.76 7.09 2.83
C SER A 40 -8.30 6.65 2.90
N ILE A 41 -7.97 5.72 3.80
CA ILE A 41 -6.61 5.18 3.94
C ILE A 41 -6.23 4.39 2.69
N ASP A 42 -7.11 3.54 2.17
CA ASP A 42 -6.88 2.77 0.94
C ASP A 42 -6.57 3.70 -0.25
N LYS A 43 -7.32 4.81 -0.38
CA LYS A 43 -7.07 5.83 -1.41
C LYS A 43 -5.73 6.54 -1.20
N SER A 44 -5.39 6.88 0.04
CA SER A 44 -4.12 7.52 0.36
C SER A 44 -2.94 6.61 0.10
N LEU A 45 -3.07 5.31 0.41
CA LEU A 45 -2.05 4.30 0.16
C LEU A 45 -1.76 4.20 -1.34
N ALA A 46 -2.81 4.05 -2.16
CA ALA A 46 -2.65 3.98 -3.62
C ALA A 46 -1.99 5.25 -4.20
N ALA A 47 -2.29 6.43 -3.66
CA ALA A 47 -1.65 7.67 -4.09
C ALA A 47 -0.15 7.71 -3.76
N VAL A 48 0.23 7.24 -2.57
CA VAL A 48 1.64 7.17 -2.16
C VAL A 48 2.39 6.13 -2.98
N GLU A 49 1.79 4.98 -3.27
CA GLU A 49 2.39 3.96 -4.13
C GLU A 49 2.65 4.47 -5.55
N ASP A 50 1.71 5.22 -6.14
CA ASP A 50 1.91 5.88 -7.44
C ASP A 50 3.07 6.89 -7.39
N TYR A 51 3.16 7.69 -6.32
CA TYR A 51 4.27 8.62 -6.14
C TYR A 51 5.61 7.89 -6.02
N ILE A 52 5.68 6.80 -5.24
CA ILE A 52 6.89 5.99 -5.12
C ILE A 52 7.32 5.48 -6.50
N TYR A 53 6.40 4.88 -7.26
CA TYR A 53 6.70 4.33 -8.58
C TYR A 53 7.25 5.38 -9.55
N ARG A 54 6.61 6.56 -9.57
CA ARG A 54 7.02 7.69 -10.42
C ARG A 54 8.39 8.24 -10.04
N TYR A 55 8.61 8.51 -8.75
CA TYR A 55 9.89 9.05 -8.27
C TYR A 55 11.03 8.05 -8.43
N GLU A 56 10.75 6.77 -8.23
CA GLU A 56 11.73 5.70 -8.43
C GLU A 56 12.14 5.60 -9.91
N GLY A 57 11.20 5.69 -10.84
CA GLY A 57 11.49 5.75 -12.27
C GLY A 57 12.40 6.92 -12.63
N ALA A 58 12.01 8.13 -12.22
CA ALA A 58 12.80 9.34 -12.46
C ALA A 58 14.21 9.23 -11.85
N TYR A 59 14.32 8.74 -10.61
CA TYR A 59 15.61 8.58 -9.94
C TYR A 59 16.52 7.61 -10.69
N LEU A 60 16.01 6.46 -11.12
CA LEU A 60 16.80 5.48 -11.87
C LEU A 60 17.27 6.06 -13.22
N GLU A 61 16.39 6.74 -13.95
CA GLU A 61 16.71 7.39 -15.22
C GLU A 61 17.80 8.46 -15.08
N ASP A 62 17.75 9.28 -14.02
CA ASP A 62 18.70 10.38 -13.79
C ASP A 62 20.05 9.90 -13.21
N THR A 63 20.12 8.71 -12.59
CA THR A 63 21.29 8.22 -11.85
C THR A 63 22.05 7.09 -12.56
N LEU A 64 22.46 7.35 -13.81
CA LEU A 64 23.15 6.37 -14.67
C LEU A 64 24.57 6.00 -14.21
N ASN A 65 25.29 6.92 -13.56
CA ASN A 65 26.69 6.75 -13.16
C ASN A 65 26.86 6.18 -11.75
N GLY A 66 25.76 5.76 -11.13
CA GLY A 66 25.73 5.10 -9.84
C GLY A 66 24.49 5.51 -9.05
N ASN A 67 23.94 4.56 -8.32
CA ASN A 67 22.71 4.73 -7.55
C ASN A 67 22.65 3.73 -6.40
N ILE A 68 21.68 3.92 -5.51
CA ILE A 68 21.52 3.06 -4.34
C ILE A 68 21.18 1.60 -4.66
N ILE A 69 20.76 1.27 -5.89
CA ILE A 69 20.43 -0.10 -6.30
C ILE A 69 21.69 -0.85 -6.74
N LYS A 70 22.55 -0.21 -7.53
CA LYS A 70 23.72 -0.84 -8.18
C LYS A 70 25.07 -0.42 -7.58
N GLY A 71 25.07 0.56 -6.69
CA GLY A 71 26.27 1.12 -6.06
C GLY A 71 26.85 2.33 -6.80
N PHE A 72 27.87 2.94 -6.19
CA PHE A 72 28.50 4.19 -6.63
C PHE A 72 29.91 4.00 -7.22
N ASP A 73 30.34 2.76 -7.50
CA ASP A 73 31.70 2.45 -7.98
C ASP A 73 32.07 3.15 -9.30
N ASN A 74 31.06 3.45 -10.12
CA ASN A 74 31.22 4.15 -11.40
C ASN A 74 31.57 5.63 -11.22
N TYR A 75 31.29 6.26 -10.06
CA TYR A 75 31.70 7.63 -9.79
C TYR A 75 33.23 7.76 -9.66
N LEU A 76 33.90 6.76 -9.09
CA LEU A 76 35.36 6.77 -8.92
C LEU A 76 36.07 6.45 -10.26
N LYS A 77 35.49 5.56 -11.07
CA LYS A 77 36.06 5.16 -12.37
C LYS A 77 35.80 6.17 -13.49
N GLY A 78 34.74 6.97 -13.40
CA GLY A 78 34.36 7.97 -14.41
C GLY A 78 34.97 9.37 -14.20
N SER A 79 35.40 9.71 -12.98
CA SER A 79 36.05 11.01 -12.66
C SER A 79 37.57 11.00 -12.87
N GLY A 80 38.19 9.81 -12.95
CA GLY A 80 39.62 9.64 -13.15
C GLY A 80 40.04 9.56 -14.62
N SER A 81 40.10 10.70 -15.31
CA SER A 81 41.03 10.85 -16.42
C SER A 81 42.47 10.77 -15.88
N GLY A 82 43.00 9.57 -15.67
CA GLY A 82 44.36 9.38 -15.16
C GLY A 82 44.70 7.96 -14.73
N ALA A 83 45.27 7.20 -15.68
CA ALA A 83 46.25 6.13 -15.47
C ALA A 83 46.11 5.15 -14.29
N GLY A 84 45.78 3.90 -14.61
CA GLY A 84 46.38 2.73 -13.96
C GLY A 84 45.45 1.85 -13.13
N GLY A 85 45.30 0.58 -13.53
CA GLY A 85 45.02 -0.49 -12.58
C GLY A 85 43.76 -1.33 -12.84
N HIS A 86 43.93 -2.39 -13.63
CA HIS A 86 43.38 -3.75 -13.46
C HIS A 86 41.93 -3.93 -12.98
N GLY A 87 41.08 -4.40 -13.90
CA GLY A 87 39.86 -5.13 -13.55
C GLY A 87 38.82 -5.13 -14.66
N SER A 88 38.88 -6.16 -15.50
CA SER A 88 37.89 -6.56 -16.53
C SER A 88 36.49 -5.95 -16.38
N ALA A 89 36.13 -4.99 -17.23
CA ALA A 89 34.75 -4.49 -17.34
C ALA A 89 34.34 -4.10 -18.77
N SER A 90 35.10 -4.53 -19.78
CA SER A 90 34.80 -4.26 -21.20
C SER A 90 33.51 -4.91 -21.72
N ASN A 91 32.80 -5.68 -20.89
CA ASN A 91 31.51 -6.30 -21.25
C ASN A 91 30.29 -5.70 -20.49
N ALA A 92 30.49 -4.75 -19.57
CA ALA A 92 29.39 -4.16 -18.79
C ALA A 92 28.78 -2.90 -19.44
N LEU A 93 29.53 -2.19 -20.28
CA LEU A 93 29.08 -0.95 -20.91
C LEU A 93 28.04 -1.16 -22.04
N ARG A 94 27.93 -2.37 -22.58
CA ARG A 94 26.95 -2.72 -23.63
C ARG A 94 25.62 -3.24 -23.11
N ARG A 95 25.54 -3.60 -21.82
CA ARG A 95 24.25 -3.64 -21.13
C ARG A 95 24.02 -2.25 -20.57
N LYS A 96 23.66 -1.32 -21.46
CA LYS A 96 22.78 -0.19 -21.15
C LYS A 96 21.57 -0.83 -20.46
N GLY A 97 21.70 -1.05 -19.14
CA GLY A 97 20.77 -1.86 -18.39
C GLY A 97 19.51 -1.05 -18.28
N THR A 98 18.62 -1.21 -19.26
CA THR A 98 17.20 -0.91 -19.14
C THR A 98 16.80 -1.34 -17.75
N TYR A 99 16.49 -0.35 -16.91
CA TYR A 99 16.03 -0.62 -15.55
C TYR A 99 14.81 -1.52 -15.69
N THR A 100 14.90 -2.66 -15.01
CA THR A 100 13.83 -3.65 -15.01
C THR A 100 12.92 -3.35 -13.83
N ASP A 101 11.69 -3.85 -13.85
CA ASP A 101 10.81 -3.71 -12.69
C ASP A 101 11.37 -4.36 -11.43
N ASN A 102 12.34 -5.27 -11.55
CA ASN A 102 13.09 -5.83 -10.43
C ASN A 102 14.05 -4.83 -9.75
N ASP A 103 14.45 -3.76 -10.44
CA ASP A 103 15.31 -2.71 -9.89
C ASP A 103 14.50 -1.70 -9.03
N ARG A 104 13.16 -1.82 -9.01
CA ARG A 104 12.23 -0.93 -8.30
C ARG A 104 12.01 -1.35 -6.83
N LEU A 105 13.07 -1.38 -6.04
CA LEU A 105 13.06 -1.89 -4.66
C LEU A 105 12.02 -1.21 -3.75
N PHE A 106 11.74 0.09 -3.93
CA PHE A 106 10.77 0.79 -3.11
C PHE A 106 9.35 0.37 -3.47
N SER A 107 9.03 0.28 -4.76
CA SER A 107 7.72 -0.23 -5.21
C SER A 107 7.53 -1.69 -4.77
N LEU A 108 8.57 -2.51 -4.91
CA LEU A 108 8.56 -3.92 -4.50
C LEU A 108 8.44 -4.12 -2.97
N SER A 109 8.71 -3.09 -2.16
CA SER A 109 8.57 -3.16 -0.71
C SER A 109 7.11 -3.12 -0.24
N SER A 110 6.17 -2.72 -1.10
CA SER A 110 4.74 -2.75 -0.77
C SER A 110 4.10 -4.07 -1.21
N ALA A 111 3.60 -4.84 -0.24
CA ALA A 111 2.83 -6.04 -0.51
C ALA A 111 1.50 -5.76 -1.25
N THR A 112 0.93 -4.56 -1.10
CA THR A 112 -0.30 -4.15 -1.81
C THR A 112 0.01 -3.84 -3.27
N TYR A 113 1.11 -3.14 -3.55
CA TYR A 113 1.60 -2.92 -4.91
C TYR A 113 1.85 -4.26 -5.63
N LEU A 114 2.53 -5.21 -4.99
CA LEU A 114 2.77 -6.53 -5.57
C LEU A 114 1.47 -7.26 -5.93
N LYS A 115 0.45 -7.23 -5.06
CA LYS A 115 -0.85 -7.85 -5.35
C LYS A 115 -1.48 -7.25 -6.60
N VAL A 116 -1.47 -5.92 -6.74
CA VAL A 116 -2.01 -5.25 -7.95
C VAL A 116 -1.22 -5.63 -9.21
N CYS A 117 0.10 -5.78 -9.12
CA CYS A 117 0.93 -6.16 -10.27
C CYS A 117 0.84 -7.65 -10.66
N TYR A 118 0.51 -8.55 -9.72
CA TYR A 118 0.44 -10.00 -9.95
C TYR A 118 -0.98 -10.56 -10.11
N GLU A 119 -2.03 -9.79 -9.80
CA GLU A 119 -3.43 -10.19 -9.99
C GLU A 119 -4.06 -9.71 -11.33
N VAL A 120 -3.25 -9.48 -12.37
CA VAL A 120 -3.69 -9.23 -13.76
C VAL A 120 -3.32 -10.40 -14.64
#